data_AF-A0A1C3JNJ7-F1
#
_entry.id   AF-A0A1C3JNJ7-F1
#
_cell.length_a   1.000
_cell.length_b   1.000
_cell.length_c   1.000
_cell.angle_alpha   90.00
_cell.angle_beta   90.00
_cell.angle_gamma   90.00
#
_symmetry.space_group_name_H-M   'P 1'
#
loop_
_entity.id
_entity.type
_entity.pdbx_description
1 polymer ?
#
loop_
_entity_poly.entity_id
_entity_poly.type
_entity_poly.pdbx_seq_one_letter_code
_entity_poly.pdbx_strand_id
1 'polypeptide(L)'
;MLKTINWEEYLKLNIDTQDVSTIKIFEKRVGIEFPAEYYDLIVPNQGKTPELYLINIGRAEVEVGPVFHFLESGNGAHSSYGMGYMRNVWEKHYPKLVPFIGAGGSGSCFALDYSKGAVPKVVFINAEAEPGGAKSIFLVADSITEFLSSLKDED
;
A
#
# COMPACT_ATOMS: atom_id res chain seq x y z
N MET A 1 -0.68 -17.47 -15.88
CA MET A 1 0.34 -16.45 -16.19
C MET A 1 -0.02 -15.22 -15.38
N LEU A 2 0.93 -14.65 -14.62
CA LEU A 2 0.74 -13.36 -13.97
C LEU A 2 0.52 -12.30 -15.05
N LYS A 3 -0.55 -11.51 -14.92
CA LYS A 3 -0.83 -10.40 -15.84
C LYS A 3 0.31 -9.38 -15.69
N THR A 4 0.91 -8.96 -16.80
CA THR A 4 1.90 -7.87 -16.76
C THR A 4 1.15 -6.57 -16.48
N ILE A 5 1.54 -5.89 -15.39
CA ILE A 5 0.96 -4.60 -14.99
C ILE A 5 1.96 -3.53 -15.39
N ASN A 6 1.52 -2.60 -16.23
CA ASN A 6 2.26 -1.37 -16.50
C ASN A 6 2.03 -0.38 -15.35
N TRP A 7 3.05 0.44 -15.07
CA TRP A 7 3.05 1.40 -13.99
C TRP A 7 3.38 2.78 -14.51
N GLU A 8 2.55 3.76 -14.18
CA GLU A 8 2.69 5.14 -14.63
C GLU A 8 3.21 6.05 -13.51
N GLU A 9 3.99 7.07 -13.89
CA GLU A 9 4.46 8.08 -12.97
C GLU A 9 3.30 8.92 -12.44
N TYR A 10 2.97 8.76 -11.16
CA TYR A 10 1.96 9.58 -10.48
C TYR A 10 2.62 10.71 -9.68
N LEU A 11 3.67 10.39 -8.92
CA LEU A 11 4.51 11.36 -8.22
C LEU A 11 5.82 11.54 -8.97
N LYS A 12 6.17 12.78 -9.31
CA LYS A 12 7.52 13.12 -9.82
C LYS A 12 8.53 13.10 -8.68
N LEU A 13 8.90 11.91 -8.25
CA LEU A 13 9.92 11.71 -7.23
C LEU A 13 11.28 12.02 -7.86
N ASN A 14 11.84 13.20 -7.57
CA ASN A 14 13.19 13.57 -7.99
C ASN A 14 14.26 12.84 -7.15
N ILE A 15 14.23 11.52 -7.16
CA ILE A 15 15.14 10.65 -6.41
C ILE A 15 15.41 9.38 -7.18
N ASP A 16 16.64 8.90 -7.06
CA ASP A 16 16.96 7.51 -7.35
C ASP A 16 16.04 6.65 -6.46
N THR A 17 15.33 5.69 -7.07
CA THR A 17 14.47 4.73 -6.36
C THR A 17 15.16 4.28 -5.06
N GLN A 18 14.56 4.58 -3.90
CA GLN A 18 15.15 4.24 -2.61
C GLN A 18 15.43 2.74 -2.59
N ASP A 19 16.67 2.38 -2.31
CA ASP A 19 17.11 0.99 -2.39
C ASP A 19 16.55 0.14 -1.23
N VAL A 20 16.76 -1.17 -1.34
CA VAL A 20 16.32 -2.15 -0.34
C VAL A 20 16.81 -1.82 1.08
N SER A 21 17.92 -1.09 1.24
CA SER A 21 18.49 -0.79 2.55
C SER A 21 17.59 0.16 3.36
N THR A 22 16.98 1.15 2.71
CA THR A 22 16.02 2.08 3.34
C THR A 22 14.79 1.32 3.86
N ILE A 23 14.28 0.38 3.07
CA ILE A 23 13.14 -0.45 3.45
C ILE A 23 13.50 -1.36 4.65
N LYS A 24 14.70 -1.95 4.64
CA LYS A 24 15.22 -2.77 5.75
C LYS A 24 15.42 -1.96 7.04
N ILE A 25 15.78 -0.67 6.96
CA ILE A 25 15.82 0.22 8.13
C ILE A 25 14.42 0.44 8.68
N PHE A 26 13.44 0.66 7.81
CA PHE A 26 12.04 0.80 8.22
C PHE A 26 11.53 -0.46 8.93
N GLU A 27 11.75 -1.66 8.35
CA GLU A 27 11.41 -2.95 8.95
C GLU A 27 11.93 -3.08 10.38
N LYS A 28 13.22 -2.79 10.58
CA LYS A 28 13.86 -2.83 11.91
C LYS A 28 13.23 -1.84 12.88
N ARG A 29 12.98 -0.60 12.44
CA ARG A 29 12.37 0.44 13.27
C ARG A 29 10.99 0.02 13.78
N VAL A 30 10.27 -0.76 12.98
CA VAL A 30 8.87 -1.07 13.23
C VAL A 30 8.58 -2.51 13.64
N GLY A 31 9.62 -3.35 13.70
CA GLY A 31 9.52 -4.73 14.16
C GLY A 31 8.71 -5.65 13.24
N ILE A 32 8.83 -5.48 11.91
CA ILE A 32 8.20 -6.36 10.91
C ILE A 32 9.24 -6.87 9.92
N GLU A 33 8.86 -7.89 9.16
CA GLU A 33 9.55 -8.30 7.95
C GLU A 33 8.52 -8.34 6.81
N PHE A 34 8.82 -7.64 5.72
CA PHE A 34 8.05 -7.65 4.50
C PHE A 34 8.29 -8.95 3.72
N PRO A 35 7.25 -9.53 3.10
CA PRO A 35 7.42 -10.68 2.24
C PRO A 35 8.23 -10.31 0.98
N ALA A 36 8.85 -11.29 0.32
CA ALA A 36 9.65 -11.06 -0.89
C ALA A 36 8.86 -10.30 -1.99
N GLU A 37 7.60 -10.67 -2.19
CA GLU A 37 6.69 -10.01 -3.14
C GLU A 37 6.47 -8.52 -2.86
N TYR A 38 6.67 -8.06 -1.62
CA TYR A 38 6.63 -6.63 -1.32
C TYR A 38 7.80 -5.90 -1.97
N TYR A 39 9.00 -6.47 -1.92
CA TYR A 39 10.20 -5.90 -2.53
C TYR A 39 10.07 -5.81 -4.05
N ASP A 40 9.55 -6.87 -4.66
CA ASP A 40 9.30 -6.95 -6.10
C ASP A 40 8.31 -5.88 -6.58
N LEU A 41 7.34 -5.53 -5.74
CA LEU A 41 6.39 -4.46 -5.98
C LEU A 41 6.99 -3.07 -5.72
N ILE A 42 7.52 -2.85 -4.52
CA ILE A 42 7.81 -1.51 -4.00
C ILE A 42 9.01 -0.88 -4.69
N VAL A 43 10.12 -1.62 -4.86
CA VAL A 43 11.40 -1.08 -5.32
C VAL A 43 11.27 -0.43 -6.71
N PRO A 44 10.65 -1.08 -7.72
CA PRO A 44 10.51 -0.47 -9.03
C PRO A 44 9.37 0.55 -9.16
N ASN A 45 8.43 0.61 -8.20
CA ASN A 45 7.16 1.30 -8.37
C ASN A 45 6.84 2.40 -7.34
N GLN A 46 7.78 2.79 -6.47
CA GLN A 46 7.54 3.88 -5.50
C GLN A 46 7.02 5.14 -6.21
N GLY A 47 5.88 5.66 -5.75
CA GLY A 47 5.24 6.84 -6.33
C GLY A 47 4.53 6.63 -7.66
N LYS A 48 4.54 5.40 -8.21
CA LYS A 48 3.80 5.04 -9.43
C LYS A 48 2.43 4.48 -9.10
N THR A 49 1.52 4.55 -10.07
CA THR A 49 0.19 3.94 -10.01
C THR A 49 0.08 2.86 -11.09
N PRO A 50 -0.66 1.75 -10.88
CA PRO A 50 -0.83 0.74 -11.92
C PRO A 50 -1.83 1.22 -12.99
N GLU A 51 -1.63 0.84 -14.26
CA GLU A 51 -2.63 1.06 -15.33
C GLU A 51 -3.90 0.23 -15.11
N LEU A 52 -3.77 -0.93 -14.46
CA LEU A 52 -4.91 -1.69 -13.95
C LEU A 52 -5.18 -1.19 -12.54
N TYR A 53 -6.10 -0.25 -12.41
CA TYR A 53 -6.29 0.50 -11.16
C TYR A 53 -7.58 0.15 -10.43
N LEU A 54 -8.43 -0.75 -10.90
CA LEU A 54 -9.65 -1.12 -10.18
C LEU A 54 -9.49 -2.46 -9.48
N ILE A 55 -9.97 -2.55 -8.24
CA ILE A 55 -10.07 -3.80 -7.49
C ILE A 55 -11.39 -3.89 -6.74
N ASN A 56 -11.96 -5.09 -6.71
CA ASN A 56 -13.16 -5.38 -5.93
C ASN A 56 -12.78 -5.73 -4.49
N ILE A 57 -13.30 -4.98 -3.52
CA ILE A 57 -13.06 -5.20 -2.08
C ILE A 57 -14.19 -6.02 -1.42
N GLY A 58 -14.94 -6.80 -2.20
CA GLY A 58 -16.09 -7.61 -1.81
C GLY A 58 -17.44 -6.88 -1.76
N ARG A 59 -17.44 -5.55 -1.73
CA ARG A 59 -18.67 -4.73 -1.59
C ARG A 59 -18.77 -3.55 -2.55
N ALA A 60 -17.63 -3.16 -3.13
CA ALA A 60 -17.49 -2.02 -4.02
C ALA A 60 -16.21 -2.24 -4.84
N GLU A 61 -16.13 -1.51 -5.94
CA GLU A 61 -14.88 -1.36 -6.68
C GLU A 61 -14.19 -0.10 -6.19
N VAL A 62 -12.88 -0.20 -6.00
CA VAL A 62 -12.06 0.88 -5.45
C VAL A 62 -10.85 1.05 -6.35
N GLU A 63 -10.46 2.31 -6.54
CA GLU A 63 -9.25 2.66 -7.26
C GLU A 63 -8.01 2.36 -6.42
N VAL A 64 -7.02 1.75 -7.04
CA VAL A 64 -5.66 1.54 -6.58
C VAL A 64 -4.86 2.75 -7.01
N GLY A 65 -4.46 3.54 -6.03
CA GLY A 65 -3.66 4.74 -6.23
C GLY A 65 -2.16 4.45 -6.20
N PRO A 66 -1.34 5.46 -5.91
CA PRO A 66 0.10 5.32 -5.97
C PRO A 66 0.66 4.43 -4.86
N VAL A 67 1.72 3.70 -5.19
CA VAL A 67 2.55 2.99 -4.22
C VAL A 67 3.24 4.00 -3.30
N PHE A 68 3.16 3.80 -1.99
CA PHE A 68 3.81 4.68 -1.03
C PHE A 68 5.33 4.60 -1.11
N HIS A 69 6.00 5.71 -0.83
CA HIS A 69 7.46 5.80 -0.95
C HIS A 69 8.15 5.96 0.40
N PHE A 70 9.44 5.66 0.46
CA PHE A 70 10.24 5.71 1.68
C PHE A 70 11.03 7.01 1.89
N LEU A 71 10.75 8.07 1.13
CA LEU A 71 11.39 9.38 1.33
C LEU A 71 11.26 9.88 2.77
N GLU A 72 12.39 10.21 3.39
CA GLU A 72 12.45 10.77 4.74
C GLU A 72 12.08 12.27 4.78
N SER A 73 12.20 12.96 3.64
CA SER A 73 11.82 14.37 3.52
C SER A 73 11.08 14.61 2.20
N GLY A 74 9.89 15.21 2.30
CA GLY A 74 9.04 15.58 1.18
C GLY A 74 8.13 16.72 1.60
N ASN A 75 7.79 17.61 0.67
CA ASN A 75 6.82 18.68 0.89
C ASN A 75 5.47 18.33 0.25
N GLY A 76 4.38 18.82 0.83
CA GLY A 76 3.03 18.68 0.27
C GLY A 76 2.64 17.23 -0.03
N ALA A 77 2.27 16.94 -1.28
CA ALA A 77 1.83 15.61 -1.70
C ALA A 77 2.87 14.50 -1.45
N HIS A 78 4.18 14.81 -1.48
CA HIS A 78 5.21 13.81 -1.16
C HIS A 78 5.11 13.36 0.31
N SER A 79 4.73 14.22 1.26
CA SER A 79 4.62 13.75 2.64
C SER A 79 3.39 12.85 2.84
N SER A 80 2.27 13.14 2.17
CA SER A 80 1.04 12.36 2.31
C SER A 80 1.11 10.95 1.72
N TYR A 81 1.96 10.73 0.71
CA TYR A 81 2.23 9.39 0.14
C TYR A 81 3.49 8.73 0.71
N GLY A 82 4.08 9.34 1.76
CA GLY A 82 5.20 8.75 2.49
C GLY A 82 4.74 7.59 3.36
N MET A 83 5.42 6.45 3.24
CA MET A 83 5.18 5.27 4.06
C MET A 83 5.23 5.60 5.56
N GLY A 84 6.25 6.35 6.00
CA GLY A 84 6.35 6.78 7.40
C GLY A 84 5.13 7.58 7.88
N TYR A 85 4.65 8.51 7.05
CA TYR A 85 3.48 9.32 7.37
C TYR A 85 2.21 8.48 7.45
N MET A 86 1.93 7.67 6.43
CA MET A 86 0.70 6.87 6.37
C MET A 86 0.64 5.84 7.49
N ARG A 87 1.78 5.28 7.91
CA ARG A 87 1.82 4.46 9.12
C ARG A 87 1.45 5.26 10.36
N ASN A 88 2.06 6.43 10.56
CA ASN A 88 1.80 7.25 11.76
C ASN A 88 0.31 7.64 11.90
N VAL A 89 -0.39 7.82 10.77
CA VAL A 89 -1.85 8.05 10.75
C VAL A 89 -2.60 6.86 11.34
N TRP A 90 -2.26 5.64 10.91
CA TRP A 90 -3.05 4.44 11.21
C TRP A 90 -2.57 3.63 12.41
N GLU A 91 -1.31 3.75 12.83
CA GLU A 91 -0.70 2.85 13.81
C GLU A 91 -1.36 2.88 15.19
N LYS A 92 -1.93 4.03 15.58
CA LYS A 92 -2.64 4.17 16.87
C LYS A 92 -3.93 3.35 16.90
N HIS A 93 -4.56 3.14 15.73
CA HIS A 93 -5.80 2.39 15.58
C HIS A 93 -5.51 0.94 15.19
N TYR A 94 -4.51 0.72 14.35
CA TYR A 94 -4.20 -0.56 13.72
C TYR A 94 -2.69 -0.84 13.72
N PRO A 95 -2.08 -1.13 14.88
CA PRO A 95 -0.62 -1.26 15.02
C PRO A 95 -0.02 -2.45 14.26
N LYS A 96 -0.86 -3.39 13.80
CA LYS A 96 -0.47 -4.57 13.02
C LYS A 96 -0.71 -4.41 11.51
N LEU A 97 -1.24 -3.26 11.08
CA LEU A 97 -1.41 -2.95 9.67
C LEU A 97 -0.27 -2.06 9.18
N VAL A 98 0.22 -2.37 7.98
CA VAL A 98 1.28 -1.60 7.32
C VAL A 98 0.76 -1.16 5.97
N PRO A 99 0.33 0.11 5.83
CA PRO A 99 -0.12 0.65 4.55
C PRO A 99 0.97 0.50 3.47
N PHE A 100 0.62 0.34 2.20
CA PHE A 100 1.64 0.28 1.14
C PHE A 100 1.21 0.85 -0.22
N ILE A 101 -0.09 0.89 -0.51
CA ILE A 101 -0.64 1.54 -1.71
C ILE A 101 -1.82 2.42 -1.30
N GLY A 102 -1.89 3.63 -1.86
CA GLY A 102 -3.05 4.50 -1.70
C GLY A 102 -4.29 3.91 -2.36
N ALA A 103 -5.47 4.33 -1.92
CA ALA A 103 -6.71 4.05 -2.61
C ALA A 103 -7.44 5.38 -2.79
N GLY A 104 -7.91 5.69 -3.99
CA GLY A 104 -8.37 7.03 -4.40
C GLY A 104 -9.05 7.85 -3.30
N GLY A 105 -8.72 9.15 -3.20
CA GLY A 105 -9.37 10.08 -2.27
C GLY A 105 -8.75 10.21 -0.86
N SER A 106 -9.61 10.22 0.16
CA SER A 106 -9.50 10.85 1.50
C SER A 106 -8.59 10.14 2.54
N GLY A 107 -7.53 9.47 2.11
CA GLY A 107 -6.57 8.78 2.99
C GLY A 107 -6.84 7.29 3.21
N SER A 108 -7.80 6.72 2.46
CA SER A 108 -7.99 5.28 2.36
C SER A 108 -6.78 4.63 1.68
N CYS A 109 -6.49 3.37 2.03
CA CYS A 109 -5.32 2.69 1.50
C CYS A 109 -5.43 1.17 1.60
N PHE A 110 -4.58 0.48 0.85
CA PHE A 110 -4.30 -0.93 1.02
C PHE A 110 -3.14 -1.13 2.00
N ALA A 111 -3.26 -2.13 2.86
CA ALA A 111 -2.31 -2.43 3.92
C ALA A 111 -2.03 -3.94 4.01
N LEU A 112 -0.85 -4.27 4.49
CA LEU A 112 -0.47 -5.62 4.91
C LEU A 112 -0.92 -5.85 6.35
N ASP A 113 -1.72 -6.90 6.58
CA ASP A 113 -2.23 -7.28 7.89
C ASP A 113 -1.41 -8.39 8.54
N TYR A 114 -0.63 -8.02 9.55
CA TYR A 114 0.19 -8.92 10.37
C TYR A 114 -0.50 -9.39 11.66
N SER A 115 -1.81 -9.16 11.82
CA SER A 115 -2.54 -9.52 13.05
C SER A 115 -2.62 -11.03 13.31
N LYS A 116 -2.44 -11.85 12.27
CA LYS A 116 -2.54 -13.32 12.33
C LYS A 116 -1.21 -14.06 12.18
N GLY A 117 -0.11 -13.37 11.90
CA GLY A 117 1.20 -13.99 11.75
C GLY A 117 2.17 -13.20 10.89
N ALA A 118 3.30 -13.83 10.57
CA ALA A 118 4.37 -13.24 9.76
C ALA A 118 4.06 -13.22 8.25
N VAL A 119 3.09 -14.01 7.79
CA VAL A 119 2.58 -13.98 6.41
C VAL A 119 1.37 -13.05 6.40
N PRO A 120 1.50 -11.80 5.90
CA PRO A 120 0.41 -10.85 5.94
C PRO A 120 -0.61 -11.09 4.83
N LYS A 121 -1.86 -10.71 5.10
CA LYS A 121 -2.89 -10.59 4.06
C LYS A 121 -2.99 -9.15 3.56
N VAL A 122 -3.58 -8.94 2.40
CA VAL A 122 -3.88 -7.58 1.90
C VAL A 122 -5.28 -7.17 2.33
N VAL A 123 -5.38 -6.02 2.99
CA VAL A 123 -6.64 -5.43 3.44
C VAL A 123 -6.81 -4.02 2.89
N PHE A 124 -8.06 -3.57 2.76
CA PHE A 124 -8.41 -2.18 2.49
C PHE A 124 -8.83 -1.50 3.80
N ILE A 125 -8.20 -0.36 4.08
CA ILE A 125 -8.53 0.55 5.18
C ILE A 125 -9.42 1.65 4.63
N ASN A 126 -10.67 1.69 5.09
CA ASN A 126 -11.61 2.75 4.74
C ASN A 126 -11.46 3.95 5.68
N ALA A 127 -10.87 5.04 5.18
CA ALA A 127 -10.63 6.24 5.99
C ALA A 127 -11.93 6.99 6.38
N GLU A 128 -13.02 6.75 5.67
CA GLU A 128 -14.31 7.38 5.91
C GLU A 128 -15.14 6.66 6.97
N ALA A 129 -14.68 5.50 7.44
CA ALA A 129 -15.32 4.76 8.51
C ALA A 129 -14.64 5.01 9.86
N GLU A 130 -15.43 4.95 10.94
CA GLU A 130 -14.90 4.98 12.29
C GLU A 130 -13.87 3.85 12.51
N PRO A 131 -12.67 4.14 13.04
CA PRO A 131 -11.68 3.12 13.32
C PRO A 131 -12.21 2.04 14.29
N GLY A 132 -11.99 0.77 13.96
CA GLY A 132 -12.51 -0.38 14.71
C GLY A 132 -13.97 -0.74 14.41
N GLY A 133 -14.69 0.06 13.62
CA GLY A 133 -16.05 -0.27 13.19
C GLY A 133 -16.09 -1.41 12.17
N ALA A 134 -17.25 -2.07 12.04
CA ALA A 134 -17.45 -3.16 11.07
C ALA A 134 -17.20 -2.75 9.60
N LYS A 135 -17.11 -1.44 9.33
CA LYS A 135 -16.93 -0.88 7.99
C LYS A 135 -15.53 -0.28 7.71
N SER A 136 -14.57 -0.48 8.60
CA SER A 136 -13.22 0.09 8.47
C SER A 136 -12.22 -0.85 7.79
N ILE A 137 -12.35 -2.14 8.10
CA ILE A 137 -11.59 -3.34 7.71
C ILE A 137 -12.11 -4.19 6.54
N PHE A 138 -11.47 -4.30 5.36
CA PHE A 138 -11.88 -5.31 4.36
C PHE A 138 -10.73 -6.20 3.96
N LEU A 139 -10.91 -7.52 4.04
CA LEU A 139 -10.00 -8.45 3.40
C LEU A 139 -10.15 -8.32 1.88
N VAL A 140 -9.02 -8.20 1.19
CA VAL A 140 -8.96 -8.03 -0.26
C VAL A 140 -8.30 -9.24 -0.92
N ALA A 141 -7.17 -9.69 -0.39
CA ALA A 141 -6.44 -10.84 -0.92
C ALA A 141 -5.60 -11.51 0.17
N ASP A 142 -5.22 -12.78 -0.03
CA ASP A 142 -4.35 -13.52 0.87
C ASP A 142 -2.85 -13.23 0.64
N SER A 143 -2.49 -12.56 -0.46
CA SER A 143 -1.11 -12.14 -0.79
C SER A 143 -1.06 -10.91 -1.69
N ILE A 144 0.10 -10.27 -1.84
CA ILE A 144 0.33 -9.19 -2.81
C ILE A 144 0.18 -9.73 -4.23
N THR A 145 0.67 -10.94 -4.50
CA THR A 145 0.53 -11.58 -5.81
C THR A 145 -0.94 -11.75 -6.23
N GLU A 146 -1.79 -12.20 -5.31
CA GLU A 146 -3.24 -12.32 -5.56
C GLU A 146 -3.92 -10.96 -5.71
N PHE A 147 -3.54 -9.98 -4.87
CA PHE A 147 -4.00 -8.60 -5.00
C PHE A 147 -3.72 -8.03 -6.40
N LEU A 148 -2.46 -8.13 -6.86
CA LEU A 148 -2.05 -7.65 -8.18
C LEU A 148 -2.74 -8.40 -9.32
N SER A 149 -2.95 -9.71 -9.17
CA SER A 149 -3.64 -10.53 -10.18
C SER A 149 -5.13 -10.19 -10.31
N SER A 150 -5.70 -9.53 -9.30
CA SER A 150 -7.12 -9.16 -9.26
C SER A 150 -7.39 -7.76 -9.82
N LEU A 151 -6.34 -7.02 -10.23
CA LEU A 151 -6.47 -5.69 -10.79
C LEU A 151 -7.05 -5.73 -12.21
N LYS A 152 -7.94 -4.79 -12.48
CA LYS A 152 -8.58 -4.58 -13.79
C LYS A 152 -8.58 -3.10 -14.17
N ASP A 153 -8.84 -2.85 -15.44
CA ASP A 153 -9.14 -1.55 -16.04
C ASP A 153 -10.65 -1.26 -15.96
N GLU A 154 -11.05 -0.04 -16.34
CA GLU A 154 -12.42 0.24 -16.74
C GLU A 154 -12.66 -0.49 -18.07
N ASP A 155 -13.45 -1.56 -18.07
CA ASP A 155 -13.85 -2.30 -19.28
C ASP A 155 -14.38 -1.39 -20.40
#